data_AF-A0A8T5QV54-F1
#
_entry.id   AF-A0A8T5QV54-F1
#
_cell.length_a   1.000
_cell.length_b   1.000
_cell.length_c   1.000
_cell.angle_alpha   90.00
_cell.angle_beta   90.00
_cell.angle_gamma   90.00
#
_symmetry.space_group_name_H-M   'P 1'
#
loop_
_entity.id
_entity.type
_entity.pdbx_description
1 polymer ?
#
loop_
_entity_poly.entity_id
_entity_poly.type
_entity_poly.pdbx_seq_one_letter_code
_entity_poly.pdbx_strand_id
1 'polypeptide(L)'
;MKRITVFSGKGGTGKSTISSSLAVMLSKKYKIITVDCDVDAPDMGLCFGVTDKHYKWEPVQTGQKAELDESKCTHCQKCKNICRFGAIQWDEKKNQPIFNRMICE
;
A
#
# COMPACT_ATOMS: atom_id res chain seq x y z
N MET A 1 5.71 25.94 -4.94
CA MET A 1 5.07 25.14 -3.88
C MET A 1 6.16 24.49 -3.03
N LYS A 2 6.15 24.68 -1.70
CA LYS A 2 7.15 24.07 -0.79
C LYS A 2 6.60 22.75 -0.25
N ARG A 3 7.47 21.75 -0.09
CA ARG A 3 7.14 20.42 0.47
C ARG A 3 8.07 20.14 1.64
N ILE A 4 7.51 19.64 2.74
CA ILE A 4 8.27 19.24 3.94
C ILE A 4 7.92 17.78 4.19
N THR A 5 8.95 16.93 4.31
CA THR A 5 8.79 15.51 4.57
C THR A 5 9.39 15.21 5.93
N VAL A 6 8.63 14.53 6.79
CA VAL A 6 9.09 14.01 8.08
C VAL A 6 9.26 12.51 7.93
N PHE A 7 10.48 12.01 8.11
CA PHE A 7 10.82 10.60 7.92
C PHE A 7 11.59 10.04 9.12
N SER A 8 11.43 8.75 9.39
CA SER A 8 12.17 7.97 10.39
C SER A 8 12.12 6.50 10.03
N GLY A 9 13.27 5.83 10.10
CA GLY A 9 13.43 4.42 9.75
C GLY A 9 12.98 3.42 10.83
N LYS A 10 12.38 3.87 11.94
CA LYS A 10 11.82 2.98 12.98
C LYS A 10 10.38 3.38 13.33
N GLY A 11 9.55 2.38 13.67
CA GLY A 11 8.23 2.60 14.26
C GLY A 11 8.33 3.19 15.67
N GLY A 12 7.32 3.95 16.10
CA GLY A 12 7.24 4.47 17.48
C GLY A 12 8.14 5.68 17.80
N THR A 13 8.86 6.26 16.83
CA THR A 13 9.75 7.42 17.06
C THR A 13 9.04 8.78 17.12
N GLY A 14 7.70 8.79 17.23
CA GLY A 14 6.92 10.04 17.28
C GLY A 14 6.81 10.82 15.97
N LYS A 15 6.99 10.17 14.81
CA LYS A 15 6.84 10.81 13.48
C LYS A 15 5.49 11.52 13.36
N SER A 16 4.39 10.78 13.55
CA SER A 16 3.02 11.24 13.39
C SER A 16 2.71 12.41 14.34
N THR A 17 3.24 12.35 15.57
CA THR A 17 3.12 13.43 16.55
C THR A 17 3.80 14.71 16.05
N ILE A 18 5.07 14.63 15.65
CA ILE A 18 5.84 15.80 15.18
C ILE A 18 5.23 16.38 13.90
N SER A 19 4.87 15.54 12.93
CA SER A 19 4.26 16.00 11.68
C SER A 19 2.91 16.69 11.91
N SER A 20 2.10 16.17 12.85
CA SER A 20 0.80 16.77 13.19
C SER A 20 0.96 18.11 13.90
N SER A 21 1.87 18.20 14.89
CA SER A 21 2.16 19.47 15.57
C SER A 21 2.69 20.54 14.62
N LEU A 22 3.59 20.15 13.70
CA LEU A 22 4.11 21.04 12.67
C LEU A 22 3.00 21.53 11.74
N ALA A 23 2.09 20.65 11.33
CA ALA A 23 0.94 21.03 10.51
C ALA A 23 0.04 22.04 11.22
N VAL A 24 -0.30 21.84 12.49
CA VAL A 24 -1.11 22.79 13.29
C VAL A 24 -0.42 24.16 13.40
N MET A 25 0.90 24.19 13.55
CA MET A 25 1.65 25.45 13.58
C MET A 25 1.65 26.17 12.23
N LEU A 26 1.85 25.43 11.14
CA LEU A 26 1.91 26.01 9.79
C LEU A 26 0.53 26.48 9.30
N SER A 27 -0.55 25.76 9.65
CA SER A 27 -1.91 26.11 9.25
C SER A 27 -2.37 27.46 9.80
N LYS A 28 -1.79 27.93 10.92
CA LYS A 28 -2.03 29.27 11.47
C LYS A 28 -1.54 30.41 10.58
N LYS A 29 -0.62 30.13 9.64
CA LYS A 29 0.01 31.15 8.77
C LYS A 29 -0.19 30.89 7.28
N TYR A 30 -0.39 29.63 6.90
CA TYR A 30 -0.43 29.21 5.51
C TYR A 30 -1.58 28.24 5.26
N LYS A 31 -2.13 28.28 4.05
CA LYS A 31 -2.99 27.21 3.56
C LYS A 31 -2.11 25.99 3.25
N ILE A 32 -2.32 24.90 3.97
CA ILE A 32 -1.52 23.68 3.84
C ILE A 32 -2.38 22.46 3.50
N ILE A 33 -1.72 21.42 3.01
CA ILE A 33 -2.26 20.07 2.86
C ILE A 33 -1.30 19.15 3.63
N THR A 34 -1.85 18.23 4.41
CA THR A 34 -1.11 17.16 5.07
C THR A 34 -1.47 15.82 4.46
N VAL A 35 -0.49 14.93 4.42
CA VAL A 35 -0.66 13.55 3.93
C VAL A 35 0.10 12.65 4.90
N ASP A 36 -0.56 11.62 5.41
CA ASP A 36 0.09 10.53 6.13
C ASP A 36 0.39 9.43 5.12
N CYS A 37 1.67 9.07 5.00
CA CYS A 37 2.14 8.08 4.03
C CYS A 37 2.50 6.74 4.69
N ASP A 38 2.10 6.53 5.96
CA ASP A 38 2.18 5.23 6.61
C ASP A 38 1.06 4.32 6.08
N VAL A 39 1.43 3.24 5.38
CA VAL A 39 0.48 2.29 4.77
C VAL A 39 -0.11 1.35 5.82
N ASP A 40 0.69 0.99 6.83
CA ASP A 40 0.34 -0.05 7.80
C ASP A 40 -0.47 0.54 8.96
N ALA A 41 -0.13 1.76 9.41
CA ALA A 41 -0.78 2.41 10.55
C ALA A 41 -0.78 3.95 10.43
N PRO A 42 -1.65 4.53 9.59
CA PRO A 42 -1.78 5.99 9.50
C PRO A 42 -2.45 6.57 10.77
N ASP A 43 -1.69 7.28 11.60
CA ASP A 43 -2.13 7.81 12.90
C ASP A 43 -2.40 9.33 12.89
N MET A 44 -2.08 10.04 11.81
CA MET A 44 -2.23 11.50 11.76
C MET A 44 -3.69 11.95 11.96
N GLY A 45 -4.67 11.19 11.47
CA GLY A 45 -6.10 11.48 11.65
C GLY A 45 -6.50 11.51 13.13
N LEU A 46 -5.92 10.62 13.95
CA LEU A 46 -6.15 10.57 15.40
C LEU A 46 -5.66 11.86 16.08
N CYS A 47 -4.48 12.35 15.66
CA CYS A 47 -3.92 13.60 16.19
C CYS A 47 -4.80 14.82 15.89
N PHE A 48 -5.59 14.79 14.80
CA PHE A 48 -6.51 15.86 14.43
C PHE A 48 -7.94 15.68 14.94
N GLY A 49 -8.21 14.60 15.68
CA GLY A 49 -9.56 14.29 16.15
C GLY A 49 -10.54 14.00 15.00
N VAL A 50 -10.04 13.49 13.88
CA VAL A 50 -10.90 13.04 12.77
C VAL A 50 -11.71 11.84 13.26
N THR A 51 -13.03 11.95 13.21
CA THR A 51 -13.97 10.88 13.57
C THR A 51 -14.50 10.20 12.33
N ASP A 52 -15.09 9.01 12.49
CA ASP A 52 -15.47 8.09 11.40
C ASP A 52 -16.43 8.63 10.34
N LYS A 53 -16.95 9.84 10.52
CA LYS A 53 -17.91 10.50 9.65
C LYS A 53 -17.35 10.92 8.27
N HIS A 54 -16.05 10.76 8.02
CA HIS A 54 -15.39 11.21 6.79
C HIS A 54 -14.50 10.17 6.11
N TYR A 55 -14.62 8.88 6.43
CA TYR A 55 -13.88 7.85 5.70
C TYR A 55 -14.57 7.51 4.39
N LYS A 56 -13.83 7.67 3.29
CA LYS A 56 -14.14 7.02 2.02
C LYS A 56 -13.15 5.89 1.84
N TRP A 57 -13.66 4.66 1.86
CA TRP A 57 -12.85 3.49 1.55
C TRP A 57 -12.91 3.25 0.05
N GLU A 58 -11.75 3.25 -0.58
CA GLU A 58 -11.60 2.82 -1.97
C GLU A 58 -10.62 1.66 -1.99
N PRO A 59 -10.90 0.58 -2.74
CA PRO A 59 -9.92 -0.47 -2.94
C PRO A 59 -8.73 0.13 -3.70
N VAL A 60 -7.57 0.15 -3.08
CA VAL A 60 -6.32 0.56 -3.70
C VAL A 60 -5.48 -0.68 -3.95
N GLN A 61 -4.99 -0.84 -5.18
CA GLN A 61 -4.02 -1.85 -5.54
C GLN A 61 -2.78 -1.15 -6.10
N THR A 62 -1.71 -1.11 -5.34
CA THR A 62 -0.45 -0.43 -5.71
C THR A 62 0.53 -1.36 -6.44
N GLY A 63 0.42 -2.66 -6.24
CA GLY A 63 1.26 -3.68 -6.87
C GLY A 63 0.68 -4.22 -8.17
N GLN A 64 1.55 -4.43 -9.17
CA GLN A 64 1.21 -5.25 -10.33
C GLN A 64 1.06 -6.70 -9.87
N LYS A 65 -0.03 -7.34 -10.28
CA LYS A 65 -0.25 -8.76 -9.99
C LYS A 65 0.06 -9.54 -11.26
N ALA A 66 0.65 -10.71 -11.10
CA ALA A 66 0.84 -11.62 -12.21
C ALA A 66 -0.55 -12.06 -12.72
N GLU A 67 -0.71 -12.04 -14.04
CA GLU A 67 -1.92 -12.52 -14.72
C GLU A 67 -1.53 -13.47 -15.85
N LEU A 68 -2.43 -14.40 -16.17
CA LEU A 68 -2.23 -15.32 -17.27
C LEU A 68 -2.59 -14.65 -18.60
N ASP A 69 -1.61 -14.55 -19.49
CA ASP A 69 -1.87 -14.28 -20.90
C ASP A 69 -2.03 -15.61 -21.63
N GLU A 70 -3.28 -16.03 -21.87
CA GLU A 70 -3.59 -17.31 -22.51
C GLU A 70 -2.95 -17.42 -23.92
N SER A 71 -2.77 -16.31 -24.63
CA SER A 71 -2.18 -16.31 -25.97
C SER A 71 -0.70 -16.70 -25.97
N LYS A 72 -0.01 -16.52 -24.83
CA LYS A 72 1.42 -16.83 -24.65
C LYS A 72 1.66 -18.09 -23.82
N CYS A 73 0.62 -18.63 -23.19
CA CYS A 73 0.74 -19.78 -22.31
C CYS A 73 0.97 -21.07 -23.12
N THR A 74 2.14 -21.68 -22.96
CA THR A 74 2.45 -22.98 -23.57
C THR A 74 2.26 -24.15 -22.60
N HIS A 75 1.58 -23.92 -21.47
CA HIS A 75 1.39 -24.91 -20.39
C HIS A 75 2.69 -25.55 -19.85
N CYS A 76 3.81 -24.84 -19.93
CA CYS A 76 5.13 -25.37 -19.53
C CYS A 76 5.40 -25.39 -18.02
N GLN A 77 4.46 -24.91 -17.20
CA GLN A 77 4.53 -24.83 -15.74
C GLN A 77 5.71 -24.02 -15.15
N LYS A 78 6.56 -23.38 -15.96
CA LYS A 78 7.74 -22.65 -15.47
C LYS A 78 7.40 -21.48 -14.55
N CYS A 79 6.21 -20.88 -14.72
CA CYS A 79 5.72 -19.76 -13.90
C CYS A 79 5.69 -20.10 -12.40
N LYS A 80 5.38 -21.34 -12.02
CA LYS A 80 5.34 -21.76 -10.60
C LYS A 80 6.74 -21.76 -9.96
N ASN A 81 7.77 -22.10 -10.73
CA ASN A 81 9.14 -22.24 -10.24
C ASN A 81 9.86 -20.88 -10.10
N ILE A 82 9.49 -19.89 -10.92
CA ILE A 82 10.07 -18.55 -10.87
C ILE A 82 9.39 -17.65 -9.82
N CYS A 83 8.22 -18.06 -9.31
CA CYS A 83 7.45 -17.27 -8.36
C CYS A 83 8.12 -17.30 -6.98
N ARG A 84 8.87 -16.24 -6.66
CA ARG A 84 9.57 -16.10 -5.37
C ARG A 84 8.64 -16.16 -4.16
N PHE A 85 7.42 -15.65 -4.31
CA PHE A 85 6.45 -15.53 -3.23
C PHE A 85 5.53 -16.76 -3.09
N GLY A 86 5.68 -17.78 -3.95
CA GLY A 86 4.79 -18.94 -3.95
C GLY A 86 3.34 -18.61 -4.32
N ALA A 87 3.12 -17.48 -4.98
CA ALA A 87 1.81 -16.99 -5.39
C ALA A 87 1.22 -17.75 -6.59
N ILE A 88 2.02 -18.53 -7.32
CA ILE A 88 1.58 -19.27 -8.51
C ILE A 88 1.62 -20.77 -8.21
N GLN A 89 0.46 -21.42 -8.26
CA GLN A 89 0.29 -22.87 -8.17
C GLN A 89 -0.22 -23.44 -9.49
N TRP A 90 -0.28 -24.76 -9.64
CA TRP A 90 -0.75 -25.42 -10.85
C TRP A 90 -2.05 -26.20 -10.58
N ASP A 91 -3.09 -25.94 -11.38
CA ASP A 91 -4.31 -26.75 -11.42
C ASP A 91 -4.11 -27.89 -12.41
N GLU A 92 -3.89 -29.12 -11.91
CA GLU A 92 -3.75 -30.30 -12.76
C GLU A 92 -5.03 -30.64 -13.55
N LYS A 93 -6.21 -30.27 -13.04
CA LYS A 93 -7.49 -30.57 -13.71
C LYS A 93 -7.76 -29.64 -14.88
N LYS A 94 -7.43 -28.36 -14.71
CA LYS A 94 -7.60 -27.33 -15.74
C LYS A 94 -6.38 -27.16 -16.63
N ASN A 95 -5.26 -27.78 -16.25
CA ASN A 95 -3.96 -27.63 -16.89
C ASN A 95 -3.55 -26.14 -16.99
N GLN A 96 -3.76 -25.36 -15.93
CA GLN A 96 -3.54 -23.91 -15.90
C GLN A 96 -2.94 -23.44 -14.57
N PRO A 97 -2.21 -22.31 -14.55
CA PRO A 97 -1.73 -21.72 -13.30
C PRO A 97 -2.87 -21.08 -12.49
N ILE A 98 -2.84 -21.26 -11.17
CA ILE A 98 -3.70 -20.59 -10.19
C ILE A 98 -2.87 -19.51 -9.48
N PHE A 99 -3.41 -18.29 -9.39
CA PHE A 99 -2.76 -17.16 -8.74
C PHE A 99 -3.40 -16.85 -7.39
N ASN A 100 -2.61 -16.94 -6.32
CA ASN A 100 -2.98 -16.39 -5.03
C ASN A 100 -2.67 -14.88 -5.02
N ARG A 101 -3.72 -14.07 -5.27
CA ARG A 101 -3.61 -12.61 -5.36
C ARG A 101 -3.12 -11.94 -4.07
N MET A 102 -3.31 -12.59 -2.91
CA MET A 102 -2.94 -12.02 -1.61
C MET A 102 -1.43 -11.97 -1.40
N ILE A 103 -0.70 -13.00 -1.84
CA ILE A 103 0.76 -13.12 -1.66
C ILE A 103 1.55 -12.82 -2.94
N CYS A 104 0.87 -12.39 -4.01
CA CYS A 104 1.52 -12.00 -5.25
C CYS A 104 2.11 -10.59 -5.10
N GLU A 105 3.39 -10.51 -4.80
CA GLU A 105 4.15 -9.25 -4.68
C GLU A 105 5.27 -9.15 -5.71
#